data_AF-A0A921R6G3-F1
#
_entry.id   AF-A0A921R6G3-F1
#
_cell.length_a   1.000
_cell.length_b   1.000
_cell.length_c   1.000
_cell.angle_alpha   90.00
_cell.angle_beta   90.00
_cell.angle_gamma   90.00
#
_symmetry.space_group_name_H-M   'P 1'
#
loop_
_entity.id
_entity.type
_entity.pdbx_description
1 polymer ?
#
loop_
_entity_poly.entity_id
_entity_poly.type
_entity_poly.pdbx_seq_one_letter_code
_entity_poly.pdbx_strand_id
1 'polypeptide(L)'
;MACAGAARKVSAVLYHYPCPDGAFAALAAHLYFSAAAHPVRFFPNTVYDPIRSDSLPLEEIKEVYLLDFVGPPGFVEDISTKVERVTILDHHKTAFESLCGNATLGQNVTKVLDMQRSGATIAFDFFRNKLLTEVSTLRGNKSGKDVAEVKYVPDNKVETVHKLFKFIEDGDLWRWKIPNSKAFSSGLKDLDIEFNVNANSKLFDQLLELDPECVVSHGQATLLEKQRLIDDCLEKSYEISLGYGQFGNCLAVDADAISNLRSELGNQLASKSRDLNLRGIGAVVYKVPELNNEQMLKISLRSLEQEDTTCISQEYGGGGHRNASSFMMSVTEFDRWKVGAGPSRAKDCADAAVAVLKNVNARNVSPQFRLRNGACWM
;
A
#
# COMPACT_ATOMS: atom_id res chain seq x y z
N MET A 1 -16.39 -35.37 -31.12
CA MET A 1 -16.25 -34.34 -30.08
C MET A 1 -14.94 -34.60 -29.36
N ALA A 2 -13.89 -33.82 -29.67
CA ALA A 2 -12.68 -33.84 -28.86
C ALA A 2 -13.00 -33.12 -27.55
N CYS A 3 -12.85 -33.81 -26.41
CA CYS A 3 -12.84 -33.15 -25.12
C CYS A 3 -11.68 -32.15 -25.13
N ALA A 4 -11.99 -30.85 -25.17
CA ALA A 4 -11.01 -29.82 -24.87
C ALA A 4 -10.49 -30.12 -23.46
N GLY A 5 -9.22 -30.54 -23.36
CA GLY A 5 -8.58 -30.71 -22.06
C GLY A 5 -8.65 -29.37 -21.32
N ALA A 6 -9.20 -29.36 -20.10
CA ALA A 6 -9.28 -28.16 -19.30
C ALA A 6 -7.88 -27.52 -19.23
N ALA A 7 -7.78 -26.24 -19.63
CA ALA A 7 -6.51 -25.51 -19.57
C ALA A 7 -5.94 -25.60 -18.15
N ARG A 8 -4.64 -25.89 -18.03
CA ARG A 8 -3.99 -26.04 -16.72
C ARG A 8 -3.99 -24.69 -16.02
N LYS A 9 -4.74 -24.58 -14.92
CA LYS A 9 -4.80 -23.37 -14.09
C LYS A 9 -3.42 -23.00 -13.55
N VAL A 10 -3.16 -21.70 -13.44
CA VAL A 10 -1.88 -21.11 -12.99
C VAL A 10 -2.02 -20.39 -11.65
N SER A 11 -0.91 -20.14 -10.95
CA SER A 11 -0.92 -19.33 -9.74
C SER A 11 -0.97 -17.84 -10.09
N ALA A 12 -1.62 -17.03 -9.26
CA ALA A 12 -1.68 -15.58 -9.38
C ALA A 12 -1.07 -14.92 -8.14
N VAL A 13 -0.19 -13.94 -8.36
CA VAL A 13 0.40 -13.09 -7.32
C VAL A 13 -0.13 -11.68 -7.53
N LEU A 14 -0.95 -11.22 -6.61
CA LEU A 14 -1.35 -9.83 -6.52
C LEU A 14 -0.47 -9.17 -5.46
N TYR A 15 0.01 -7.96 -5.72
CA TYR A 15 0.89 -7.25 -4.78
C TYR A 15 0.60 -5.76 -4.74
N HIS A 16 0.84 -5.13 -3.60
CA HIS A 16 0.63 -3.70 -3.44
C HIS A 16 1.58 -2.87 -4.33
N TYR A 17 1.03 -1.89 -5.05
CA TYR A 17 1.75 -0.99 -5.96
C TYR A 17 1.28 0.46 -5.74
N PRO A 18 2.17 1.48 -5.75
CA PRO A 18 3.57 1.46 -6.18
C PRO A 18 4.60 1.50 -5.03
N CYS A 19 4.47 0.64 -4.00
CA CYS A 19 5.43 0.64 -2.89
C CYS A 19 6.61 -0.34 -3.14
N PRO A 20 7.83 -0.02 -2.64
CA PRO A 20 8.94 -0.97 -2.64
C PRO A 20 8.66 -2.27 -1.88
N ASP A 21 7.86 -2.22 -0.79
CA ASP A 21 7.59 -3.41 0.03
C ASP A 21 6.80 -4.47 -0.74
N GLY A 22 5.67 -4.10 -1.34
CA GLY A 22 4.92 -4.93 -2.28
C GLY A 22 5.73 -5.40 -3.50
N ALA A 23 6.60 -4.55 -4.07
CA ALA A 23 7.47 -4.95 -5.19
C ALA A 23 8.49 -6.03 -4.77
N PHE A 24 9.11 -5.90 -3.60
CA PHE A 24 10.02 -6.91 -3.05
C PHE A 24 9.28 -8.17 -2.56
N ALA A 25 8.03 -8.05 -2.10
CA ALA A 25 7.17 -9.19 -1.82
C ALA A 25 6.87 -9.99 -3.11
N ALA A 26 6.57 -9.29 -4.21
CA ALA A 26 6.42 -9.91 -5.53
C ALA A 26 7.74 -10.54 -6.02
N LEU A 27 8.90 -9.92 -5.74
CA LEU A 27 10.20 -10.52 -6.04
C LEU A 27 10.43 -11.84 -5.28
N ALA A 28 10.05 -11.92 -4.00
CA ALA A 28 10.10 -13.17 -3.23
C ALA A 28 9.26 -14.27 -3.90
N ALA A 29 8.04 -13.95 -4.33
CA ALA A 29 7.22 -14.89 -5.08
C ALA A 29 7.89 -15.30 -6.41
N HIS A 30 8.44 -14.34 -7.16
CA HIS A 30 9.15 -14.59 -8.42
C HIS A 30 10.31 -15.57 -8.24
N LEU A 31 11.12 -15.40 -7.19
CA LEU A 31 12.22 -16.32 -6.87
C LEU A 31 11.71 -17.76 -6.64
N TYR A 32 10.60 -17.92 -5.91
CA TYR A 32 10.00 -19.24 -5.68
C TYR A 32 9.48 -19.87 -6.97
N PHE A 33 8.66 -19.14 -7.75
CA PHE A 33 8.06 -19.67 -8.97
C PHE A 33 9.11 -20.02 -10.03
N SER A 34 10.18 -19.21 -10.12
CA SER A 34 11.35 -19.50 -10.96
C SER A 34 12.09 -20.76 -10.49
N ALA A 35 12.40 -20.89 -9.20
CA ALA A 35 13.10 -22.05 -8.66
C ALA A 35 12.27 -23.35 -8.75
N ALA A 36 10.95 -23.25 -8.59
CA ALA A 36 10.03 -24.38 -8.66
C ALA A 36 9.57 -24.72 -10.10
N ALA A 37 9.98 -23.92 -11.09
CA ALA A 37 9.56 -24.03 -12.50
C ALA A 37 8.02 -24.08 -12.68
N HIS A 38 7.31 -23.25 -11.92
CA HIS A 38 5.85 -23.16 -11.96
C HIS A 38 5.41 -21.86 -12.66
N PRO A 39 4.42 -21.91 -13.58
CA PRO A 39 3.89 -20.71 -14.20
C PRO A 39 3.13 -19.85 -13.18
N VAL A 40 3.33 -18.54 -13.24
CA VAL A 40 2.68 -17.56 -12.37
C VAL A 40 2.31 -16.31 -13.17
N ARG A 41 1.19 -15.68 -12.82
CA ARG A 41 0.79 -14.36 -13.31
C ARG A 41 0.90 -13.34 -12.19
N PHE A 42 1.44 -12.17 -12.48
CA PHE A 42 1.56 -11.07 -11.53
C PHE A 42 0.57 -9.96 -11.85
N PHE A 43 -0.02 -9.40 -10.81
CA PHE A 43 -1.05 -8.38 -10.90
C PHE A 43 -0.72 -7.26 -9.90
N PRO A 44 -0.16 -6.13 -10.37
CA PRO A 44 0.06 -4.97 -9.51
C PRO A 44 -1.29 -4.37 -9.09
N ASN A 45 -1.56 -4.37 -7.79
CA ASN A 45 -2.75 -3.75 -7.21
C ASN A 45 -2.45 -2.29 -6.92
N THR A 46 -3.01 -1.39 -7.73
CA THR A 46 -2.79 0.05 -7.55
C THR A 46 -3.67 0.61 -6.44
N VAL A 47 -3.17 1.65 -5.76
CA VAL A 47 -3.93 2.37 -4.71
C VAL A 47 -5.15 3.11 -5.28
N TYR A 48 -5.09 3.56 -6.53
CA TYR A 48 -6.10 4.47 -7.12
C TYR A 48 -7.09 3.78 -8.08
N ASP A 49 -6.76 2.59 -8.54
CA ASP A 49 -7.65 1.68 -9.26
C ASP A 49 -7.40 0.25 -8.74
N PRO A 50 -7.90 -0.08 -7.53
CA PRO A 50 -7.69 -1.39 -6.93
C PRO A 50 -8.28 -2.50 -7.80
N ILE A 51 -7.61 -3.65 -7.79
CA ILE A 51 -8.06 -4.83 -8.53
C ILE A 51 -9.43 -5.26 -8.02
N ARG A 52 -10.36 -5.46 -8.95
CA ARG A 52 -11.66 -6.03 -8.68
C ARG A 52 -11.64 -7.52 -8.98
N SER A 53 -12.41 -8.29 -8.23
CA SER A 53 -12.48 -9.74 -8.44
C SER A 53 -13.06 -10.12 -9.80
N ASP A 54 -13.92 -9.27 -10.38
CA ASP A 54 -14.52 -9.45 -11.71
C ASP A 54 -13.57 -9.10 -12.88
N SER A 55 -12.46 -8.42 -12.62
CA SER A 55 -11.42 -8.16 -13.63
C SER A 55 -10.34 -9.24 -13.70
N LEU A 56 -10.34 -10.18 -12.74
CA LEU A 56 -9.39 -11.28 -12.70
C LEU A 56 -9.90 -12.49 -13.51
N PRO A 57 -9.03 -13.18 -14.27
CA PRO A 57 -9.39 -14.41 -14.97
C PRO A 57 -9.43 -15.61 -14.00
N LEU A 58 -10.30 -15.55 -12.99
CA LEU A 58 -10.33 -16.51 -11.87
C LEU A 58 -10.60 -17.96 -12.30
N GLU A 59 -11.26 -18.16 -13.44
CA GLU A 59 -11.46 -19.48 -14.04
C GLU A 59 -10.13 -20.15 -14.44
N GLU A 60 -9.12 -19.36 -14.79
CA GLU A 60 -7.77 -19.81 -15.16
C GLU A 60 -6.81 -19.85 -13.97
N ILE A 61 -7.24 -19.39 -12.79
CA ILE A 61 -6.39 -19.26 -11.60
C ILE A 61 -6.65 -20.41 -10.63
N LYS A 62 -5.57 -21.07 -10.23
CA LYS A 62 -5.58 -22.18 -9.27
C LYS A 62 -5.55 -21.64 -7.85
N GLU A 63 -4.59 -20.79 -7.56
CA GLU A 63 -4.33 -20.23 -6.24
C GLU A 63 -3.92 -18.76 -6.36
N VAL A 64 -4.29 -17.98 -5.36
CA VAL A 64 -4.03 -16.55 -5.27
C VAL A 64 -3.15 -16.25 -4.07
N TYR A 65 -2.10 -15.46 -4.29
CA TYR A 65 -1.28 -14.85 -3.24
C TYR A 65 -1.58 -13.35 -3.22
N LEU A 66 -2.00 -12.82 -2.07
CA LEU A 66 -2.14 -11.39 -1.82
C LEU A 66 -0.96 -10.95 -0.96
N LEU A 67 -0.11 -10.09 -1.52
CA LEU A 67 1.17 -9.69 -0.91
C LEU A 67 1.15 -8.21 -0.57
N ASP A 68 1.35 -7.89 0.71
CA ASP A 68 1.33 -6.52 1.21
C ASP A 68 -0.04 -5.81 1.09
N PHE A 69 -1.13 -6.59 0.94
CA PHE A 69 -2.51 -6.10 0.98
C PHE A 69 -3.54 -7.24 1.10
N VAL A 70 -4.79 -6.89 1.43
CA VAL A 70 -5.94 -7.83 1.49
C VAL A 70 -7.01 -7.54 0.42
N GLY A 71 -7.04 -6.32 -0.11
CA GLY A 71 -8.12 -5.83 -0.98
C GLY A 71 -9.31 -5.27 -0.20
N PRO A 72 -10.32 -4.70 -0.88
CA PRO A 72 -11.48 -4.08 -0.24
C PRO A 72 -12.39 -5.11 0.45
N PRO A 73 -13.30 -4.69 1.35
CA PRO A 73 -14.26 -5.58 2.00
C PRO A 73 -15.04 -6.45 1.00
N GLY A 74 -15.11 -7.76 1.22
CA GLY A 74 -15.77 -8.71 0.33
C GLY A 74 -14.88 -9.28 -0.78
N PHE A 75 -13.69 -8.71 -1.01
CA PHE A 75 -12.78 -9.16 -2.08
C PHE A 75 -12.29 -10.58 -1.84
N VAL A 76 -11.76 -10.86 -0.64
CA VAL A 76 -11.22 -12.18 -0.27
C VAL A 76 -12.33 -13.24 -0.29
N GLU A 77 -13.50 -12.90 0.24
CA GLU A 77 -14.67 -13.76 0.24
C GLU A 77 -15.03 -14.17 -1.18
N ASP A 78 -15.13 -13.21 -2.11
CA ASP A 78 -15.50 -13.50 -3.49
C ASP A 78 -14.44 -14.37 -4.20
N ILE A 79 -13.16 -13.99 -4.18
CA ILE A 79 -12.12 -14.77 -4.86
C ILE A 79 -11.99 -16.19 -4.28
N SER A 80 -12.18 -16.36 -2.97
CA SER A 80 -12.05 -17.66 -2.30
C SER A 80 -13.09 -18.68 -2.78
N THR A 81 -14.23 -18.25 -3.30
CA THR A 81 -15.24 -19.16 -3.87
C THR A 81 -14.88 -19.69 -5.26
N LYS A 82 -13.90 -19.06 -5.93
CA LYS A 82 -13.56 -19.29 -7.34
C LYS A 82 -12.21 -19.98 -7.54
N VAL A 83 -11.36 -20.02 -6.51
CA VAL A 83 -10.00 -20.60 -6.56
C VAL A 83 -9.80 -21.67 -5.48
N GLU A 84 -8.81 -22.55 -5.69
CA GLU A 84 -8.53 -23.64 -4.75
C GLU A 84 -7.91 -23.16 -3.44
N ARG A 85 -7.17 -22.05 -3.47
CA ARG A 85 -6.47 -21.50 -2.30
C ARG A 85 -6.25 -20.00 -2.41
N VAL A 86 -6.40 -19.30 -1.30
CA VAL A 86 -5.98 -17.91 -1.15
C VAL A 86 -4.96 -17.84 -0.01
N THR A 87 -3.82 -17.20 -0.24
CA THR A 87 -2.81 -16.94 0.79
C THR A 87 -2.61 -15.44 0.93
N ILE A 88 -2.75 -14.93 2.15
CA ILE A 88 -2.60 -13.51 2.47
C ILE A 88 -1.33 -13.35 3.30
N LEU A 89 -0.39 -12.54 2.81
CA LEU A 89 0.85 -12.18 3.50
C LEU A 89 0.84 -10.67 3.70
N ASP A 90 0.56 -10.20 4.92
CA ASP A 90 0.32 -8.78 5.17
C ASP A 90 0.79 -8.36 6.58
N HIS A 91 1.04 -7.06 6.74
CA HIS A 91 1.50 -6.40 7.95
C HIS A 91 0.71 -5.11 8.27
N HIS A 92 -0.34 -4.80 7.50
CA HIS A 92 -1.19 -3.64 7.74
C HIS A 92 -2.12 -3.83 8.95
N LYS A 93 -2.32 -2.77 9.73
CA LYS A 93 -3.25 -2.78 10.87
C LYS A 93 -4.70 -3.00 10.43
N THR A 94 -5.10 -2.36 9.33
CA THR A 94 -6.43 -2.49 8.74
C THR A 94 -6.72 -3.92 8.28
N ALA A 95 -5.70 -4.63 7.77
CA ALA A 95 -5.79 -6.04 7.42
C ALA A 95 -6.04 -6.91 8.66
N PHE A 96 -5.33 -6.65 9.75
CA PHE A 96 -5.56 -7.32 11.03
C PHE A 96 -6.99 -7.11 11.54
N GLU A 97 -7.47 -5.85 11.54
CA GLU A 97 -8.84 -5.52 11.96
C GLU A 97 -9.89 -6.20 11.08
N SER A 98 -9.68 -6.22 9.76
CA SER A 98 -10.64 -6.81 8.80
C SER A 98 -10.66 -8.34 8.84
N LEU A 99 -9.50 -8.98 9.02
CA LEU A 99 -9.35 -10.43 8.91
C LEU A 99 -9.43 -11.18 10.24
N CYS A 100 -9.26 -10.52 11.38
CA CYS A 100 -9.40 -11.12 12.71
C CYS A 100 -10.80 -10.94 13.32
N GLY A 101 -11.73 -10.29 12.62
CA GLY A 101 -13.14 -10.19 13.02
C GLY A 101 -13.89 -11.53 12.95
N ASN A 102 -15.13 -11.56 13.47
CA ASN A 102 -15.99 -12.75 13.56
C ASN A 102 -16.46 -13.34 12.20
N ALA A 103 -16.01 -12.81 11.07
CA ALA A 103 -16.33 -13.34 9.75
C ALA A 103 -15.47 -14.59 9.47
N THR A 104 -16.11 -15.76 9.46
CA THR A 104 -15.49 -17.00 8.98
C THR A 104 -15.20 -16.89 7.48
N LEU A 105 -13.93 -16.68 7.12
CA LEU A 105 -13.47 -16.90 5.75
C LEU A 105 -13.51 -18.39 5.40
N GLY A 106 -13.50 -18.71 4.11
CA GLY A 106 -13.45 -20.08 3.62
C GLY A 106 -12.25 -20.87 4.17
N GLN A 107 -12.40 -22.19 4.33
CA GLN A 107 -11.33 -23.08 4.81
C GLN A 107 -10.10 -23.11 3.90
N ASN A 108 -10.21 -22.58 2.68
CA ASN A 108 -9.14 -22.45 1.69
C ASN A 108 -8.34 -21.14 1.79
N VAL A 109 -8.60 -20.30 2.81
CA VAL A 109 -7.88 -19.05 3.04
C VAL A 109 -6.84 -19.22 4.14
N THR A 110 -5.56 -19.06 3.79
CA THR A 110 -4.43 -19.01 4.72
C THR A 110 -4.01 -17.55 4.93
N LYS A 111 -3.73 -17.16 6.18
CA LYS A 111 -3.30 -15.80 6.55
C LYS A 111 -2.00 -15.86 7.31
N VAL A 112 -1.04 -15.02 6.93
CA VAL A 112 0.19 -14.73 7.69
C VAL A 112 0.19 -13.23 7.92
N LEU A 113 -0.22 -12.82 9.13
CA LEU A 113 -0.27 -11.43 9.54
C LEU A 113 0.81 -11.17 10.58
N ASP A 114 1.74 -10.26 10.28
CA ASP A 114 2.87 -9.97 11.15
C ASP A 114 3.24 -8.49 11.15
N MET A 115 2.77 -7.77 12.17
CA MET A 115 3.01 -6.34 12.36
C MET A 115 4.49 -6.00 12.70
N GLN A 116 5.36 -6.99 12.89
CA GLN A 116 6.78 -6.79 13.22
C GLN A 116 7.72 -6.96 12.03
N ARG A 117 7.19 -7.33 10.87
CA ARG A 117 7.94 -7.50 9.62
C ARG A 117 7.23 -6.74 8.50
N SER A 118 7.94 -6.49 7.41
CA SER A 118 7.31 -5.90 6.22
C SER A 118 6.73 -7.00 5.34
N GLY A 119 5.80 -6.66 4.44
CA GLY A 119 5.24 -7.58 3.46
C GLY A 119 6.33 -8.30 2.65
N ALA A 120 7.42 -7.60 2.30
CA ALA A 120 8.57 -8.19 1.61
C ALA A 120 9.23 -9.32 2.41
N THR A 121 9.55 -9.11 3.69
CA THR A 121 10.25 -10.13 4.49
C THR A 121 9.32 -11.26 4.93
N ILE A 122 8.03 -10.98 5.15
CA ILE A 122 7.01 -12.03 5.34
C ILE A 122 6.96 -12.93 4.11
N ALA A 123 6.86 -12.34 2.90
CA ALA A 123 6.84 -13.08 1.65
C ALA A 123 8.13 -13.87 1.42
N PHE A 124 9.29 -13.27 1.70
CA PHE A 124 10.59 -13.93 1.54
C PHE A 124 10.68 -15.22 2.36
N ASP A 125 10.36 -15.17 3.65
CA ASP A 125 10.39 -16.34 4.53
C ASP A 125 9.32 -17.37 4.14
N PHE A 126 8.11 -16.92 3.80
CA PHE A 126 7.02 -17.80 3.39
C PHE A 126 7.40 -18.63 2.16
N PHE A 127 7.84 -17.96 1.09
CA PHE A 127 8.16 -18.61 -0.19
C PHE A 127 9.42 -19.48 -0.09
N ARG A 128 10.42 -19.06 0.68
CA ARG A 128 11.58 -19.89 1.01
C ARG A 128 11.18 -21.19 1.70
N ASN A 129 10.36 -21.11 2.76
CA ASN A 129 9.91 -22.27 3.52
C ASN A 129 9.01 -23.19 2.70
N LYS A 130 8.15 -22.61 1.85
CA LYS A 130 7.32 -23.34 0.89
C LYS A 130 8.17 -24.16 -0.07
N LEU A 131 9.20 -23.57 -0.67
CA LEU A 131 10.13 -24.29 -1.54
C LEU A 131 10.81 -25.46 -0.82
N LEU A 132 11.35 -25.20 0.38
CA LEU A 132 12.04 -26.23 1.18
C LEU A 132 11.12 -27.39 1.57
N THR A 133 9.86 -27.10 1.86
CA THR A 133 8.84 -28.12 2.19
C THR A 133 8.50 -28.97 0.96
N GLU A 134 8.32 -28.35 -0.20
CA GLU A 134 8.04 -29.04 -1.47
C GLU A 134 9.22 -29.92 -1.91
N VAL A 135 10.45 -29.42 -1.77
CA VAL A 135 11.66 -30.21 -2.07
C VAL A 135 11.80 -31.38 -1.09
N SER A 136 11.55 -31.18 0.20
CA SER A 136 11.62 -32.24 1.23
C SER A 136 10.59 -33.34 0.99
N THR A 137 9.35 -32.98 0.65
CA THR A 137 8.28 -33.95 0.35
C THR A 137 8.57 -34.76 -0.93
N LEU A 138 9.13 -34.12 -1.96
CA LEU A 138 9.58 -34.81 -3.18
C LEU A 138 10.72 -35.80 -2.90
N ARG A 139 11.67 -35.44 -2.01
CA ARG A 139 12.77 -36.33 -1.59
C ARG A 139 12.28 -37.50 -0.73
N GLY A 140 11.34 -37.27 0.19
CA GLY A 140 10.75 -38.34 1.00
C GLY A 140 9.99 -39.39 0.19
N ASN A 141 9.42 -38.99 -0.96
CA ASN A 141 8.66 -39.87 -1.84
C ASN A 141 9.51 -40.59 -2.91
N LYS A 142 10.79 -40.21 -3.10
CA LYS A 142 11.69 -40.83 -4.08
C LYS A 142 12.88 -41.46 -3.36
N SER A 143 13.00 -42.79 -3.41
CA SER A 143 14.20 -43.51 -2.94
C SER A 143 15.43 -42.92 -3.65
N GLY A 144 16.30 -42.29 -2.88
CA GLY A 144 17.27 -41.31 -3.36
C GLY A 144 18.14 -41.74 -4.53
N LYS A 145 18.24 -40.83 -5.50
CA LYS A 145 19.45 -40.34 -6.19
C LYS A 145 18.94 -39.37 -7.28
N ASP A 146 19.54 -38.20 -7.37
CA ASP A 146 19.29 -37.16 -8.40
C ASP A 146 18.06 -36.23 -8.23
N VAL A 147 17.89 -35.62 -7.05
CA VAL A 147 17.18 -34.33 -6.98
C VAL A 147 18.24 -33.23 -6.97
N ALA A 148 18.37 -32.51 -8.07
CA ALA A 148 19.20 -31.30 -8.16
C ALA A 148 18.90 -30.37 -6.97
N GLU A 149 19.93 -29.71 -6.45
CA GLU A 149 19.76 -28.75 -5.36
C GLU A 149 18.95 -27.55 -5.87
N VAL A 150 17.67 -27.48 -5.47
CA VAL A 150 16.80 -26.35 -5.80
C VAL A 150 17.11 -25.22 -4.83
N LYS A 151 17.59 -24.11 -5.38
CA LYS A 151 18.00 -22.93 -4.62
C LYS A 151 16.96 -21.83 -4.78
N TYR A 152 16.54 -21.25 -3.65
CA TYR A 152 15.61 -20.12 -3.65
C TYR A 152 16.27 -18.83 -4.15
N VAL A 153 17.52 -18.60 -3.75
CA VAL A 153 18.37 -17.48 -4.19
C VAL A 153 19.67 -18.07 -4.72
N PRO A 154 20.23 -17.57 -5.84
CA PRO A 154 21.56 -17.97 -6.31
C PRO A 154 22.64 -17.74 -5.23
N ASP A 155 23.58 -18.67 -5.07
CA ASP A 155 24.60 -18.61 -3.99
C ASP A 155 25.37 -17.28 -3.98
N ASN A 156 25.73 -16.78 -5.16
CA ASN A 156 26.47 -15.54 -5.34
C ASN A 156 25.65 -14.27 -5.04
N LYS A 157 24.37 -14.41 -4.70
CA LYS A 157 23.45 -13.30 -4.41
C LYS A 157 22.82 -13.37 -3.02
N VAL A 158 23.02 -14.45 -2.25
CA VAL A 158 22.33 -14.65 -0.96
C VAL A 158 22.53 -13.46 -0.01
N GLU A 159 23.77 -13.03 0.18
CA GLU A 159 24.08 -11.91 1.08
C GLU A 159 23.46 -10.60 0.60
N THR A 160 23.61 -10.26 -0.67
CA THR A 160 23.05 -9.05 -1.28
C THR A 160 21.53 -9.02 -1.17
N VAL A 161 20.85 -10.11 -1.55
CA VAL A 161 19.39 -10.20 -1.49
C VAL A 161 18.91 -10.09 -0.04
N HIS A 162 19.54 -10.79 0.90
CA HIS A 162 19.20 -10.66 2.32
C HIS A 162 19.34 -9.21 2.82
N LYS A 163 20.41 -8.52 2.42
CA LYS A 163 20.64 -7.12 2.78
C LYS A 163 19.58 -6.18 2.18
N LEU A 164 19.21 -6.37 0.92
CA LEU A 164 18.15 -5.60 0.28
C LEU A 164 16.82 -5.75 1.02
N PHE A 165 16.37 -6.98 1.27
CA PHE A 165 15.12 -7.24 2.02
C PHE A 165 15.16 -6.64 3.44
N LYS A 166 16.32 -6.64 4.11
CA LYS A 166 16.48 -6.01 5.42
C LYS A 166 16.41 -4.48 5.36
N PHE A 167 16.98 -3.86 4.34
CA PHE A 167 16.83 -2.41 4.13
C PHE A 167 15.40 -2.02 3.78
N ILE A 168 14.69 -2.81 2.99
CA ILE A 168 13.26 -2.60 2.70
C ILE A 168 12.46 -2.67 4.00
N GLU A 169 12.62 -3.72 4.80
CA GLU A 169 11.92 -3.86 6.10
C GLU A 169 12.22 -2.72 7.08
N ASP A 170 13.47 -2.28 7.19
CA ASP A 170 13.86 -1.23 8.12
C ASP A 170 13.29 0.15 7.72
N GLY A 171 13.17 0.40 6.41
CA GLY A 171 12.57 1.63 5.89
C GLY A 171 11.05 1.63 5.89
N ASP A 172 10.44 0.50 5.52
CA ASP A 172 9.00 0.30 5.53
C ASP A 172 8.41 0.46 6.95
N LEU A 173 9.04 -0.19 7.94
CA LEU A 173 8.64 -0.07 9.35
C LEU A 173 9.14 1.20 10.03
N TRP A 174 9.79 2.09 9.27
CA TRP A 174 10.32 3.38 9.74
C TRP A 174 11.26 3.27 10.96
N ARG A 175 12.01 2.17 11.04
CA ARG A 175 12.85 1.82 12.20
C ARG A 175 14.21 2.51 12.16
N TRP A 176 14.81 2.59 10.97
CA TRP A 176 16.13 3.18 10.74
C TRP A 176 17.22 2.62 11.67
N LYS A 177 17.12 1.34 12.05
CA LYS A 177 18.07 0.68 12.97
C LYS A 177 19.30 0.16 12.25
N ILE A 178 19.19 -0.12 10.95
CA ILE A 178 20.29 -0.65 10.16
C ILE A 178 21.11 0.53 9.63
N PRO A 179 22.45 0.55 9.82
CA PRO A 179 23.28 1.61 9.26
C PRO A 179 23.03 1.79 7.77
N ASN A 180 22.92 3.05 7.34
CA ASN A 180 22.67 3.47 5.97
C ASN A 180 21.31 3.08 5.36
N SER A 181 20.38 2.43 6.08
CA SER A 181 19.06 2.07 5.52
C SER A 181 18.24 3.29 5.09
N LYS A 182 18.35 4.41 5.80
CA LYS A 182 17.71 5.68 5.42
C LYS A 182 18.27 6.24 4.11
N ALA A 183 19.59 6.16 3.94
CA ALA A 183 20.23 6.54 2.69
C ALA A 183 19.84 5.60 1.55
N PHE A 184 19.81 4.29 1.80
CA PHE A 184 19.34 3.30 0.83
C PHE A 184 17.88 3.58 0.41
N SER A 185 16.97 3.80 1.36
CA SER A 185 15.56 4.10 1.08
C SER A 185 15.42 5.37 0.24
N SER A 186 16.18 6.43 0.59
CA SER A 186 16.25 7.67 -0.18
C SER A 186 16.77 7.43 -1.60
N GLY A 187 17.86 6.68 -1.76
CA GLY A 187 18.47 6.40 -3.06
C GLY A 187 17.61 5.49 -3.94
N LEU A 188 16.93 4.49 -3.36
CA LEU A 188 16.02 3.62 -4.08
C LEU A 188 14.84 4.41 -4.68
N LYS A 189 14.31 5.39 -3.93
CA LYS A 189 13.28 6.31 -4.45
C LYS A 189 13.81 7.14 -5.63
N ASP A 190 15.09 7.53 -5.61
CA ASP A 190 15.69 8.34 -6.68
C ASP A 190 15.94 7.56 -7.97
N LEU A 191 16.01 6.23 -7.90
CA LEU A 191 16.16 5.39 -9.08
C LEU A 191 14.89 5.35 -9.95
N ASP A 192 13.74 5.80 -9.43
CA ASP A 192 12.46 5.88 -10.13
C ASP A 192 12.10 4.56 -10.87
N ILE A 193 12.33 3.43 -10.19
CA ILE A 193 12.05 2.11 -10.75
C ILE A 193 10.54 1.91 -10.85
N GLU A 194 10.04 1.68 -12.06
CA GLU A 194 8.64 1.31 -12.30
C GLU A 194 8.37 -0.10 -11.72
N PHE A 195 7.58 -0.16 -10.65
CA PHE A 195 7.22 -1.39 -9.94
C PHE A 195 6.01 -2.13 -10.52
N ASN A 196 5.37 -1.60 -11.56
CA ASN A 196 4.36 -2.33 -12.31
C ASN A 196 5.04 -3.29 -13.28
N VAL A 197 5.02 -4.58 -12.98
CA VAL A 197 5.66 -5.62 -13.82
C VAL A 197 5.09 -5.70 -15.25
N ASN A 198 3.85 -5.25 -15.47
CA ASN A 198 3.25 -5.19 -16.80
C ASN A 198 3.80 -4.02 -17.62
N ALA A 199 4.22 -2.93 -16.96
CA ALA A 199 4.90 -1.80 -17.59
C ALA A 199 6.42 -2.00 -17.66
N ASN A 200 6.99 -2.75 -16.70
CA ASN A 200 8.41 -3.03 -16.58
C ASN A 200 8.66 -4.55 -16.53
N SER A 201 8.83 -5.16 -17.70
CA SER A 201 9.13 -6.59 -17.81
C SER A 201 10.49 -7.00 -17.21
N LYS A 202 11.34 -6.02 -16.84
CA LYS A 202 12.66 -6.21 -16.24
C LYS A 202 12.69 -5.93 -14.74
N LEU A 203 11.53 -5.67 -14.13
CA LEU A 203 11.42 -5.33 -12.71
C LEU A 203 12.23 -6.27 -11.80
N PHE A 204 11.95 -7.58 -11.86
CA PHE A 204 12.61 -8.52 -10.95
C PHE A 204 14.12 -8.66 -11.21
N ASP A 205 14.55 -8.61 -12.48
CA ASP A 205 15.97 -8.58 -12.84
C ASP A 205 16.62 -7.33 -12.22
N GLN A 206 16.02 -6.14 -12.39
CA GLN A 206 16.53 -4.88 -11.85
C GLN A 206 16.65 -4.92 -10.32
N LEU A 207 15.61 -5.38 -9.61
CA LEU A 207 15.63 -5.48 -8.16
C LEU A 207 16.70 -6.45 -7.65
N LEU A 208 16.95 -7.55 -8.37
CA LEU A 208 17.99 -8.53 -8.03
C LEU A 208 19.41 -8.08 -8.36
N GLU A 209 19.58 -7.12 -9.26
CA GLU A 209 20.87 -6.54 -9.64
C GLU A 209 21.19 -5.23 -8.89
N LEU A 210 20.34 -4.78 -7.96
CA LEU A 210 20.64 -3.63 -7.11
C LEU A 210 21.90 -3.89 -6.29
N ASP A 211 22.90 -3.02 -6.42
CA ASP A 211 24.04 -2.93 -5.51
C ASP A 211 23.68 -2.02 -4.33
N PRO A 212 23.53 -2.56 -3.10
CA PRO A 212 23.17 -1.76 -1.93
C PRO A 212 24.12 -0.58 -1.67
N GLU A 213 25.43 -0.73 -1.93
CA GLU A 213 26.40 0.33 -1.64
C GLU A 213 26.30 1.48 -2.63
N CYS A 214 26.04 1.18 -3.91
CA CYS A 214 25.78 2.21 -4.92
C CYS A 214 24.49 2.98 -4.61
N VAL A 215 23.42 2.28 -4.22
CA VAL A 215 22.14 2.90 -3.86
C VAL A 215 22.30 3.77 -2.61
N VAL A 216 23.01 3.30 -1.59
CA VAL A 216 23.34 4.08 -0.38
C VAL A 216 24.13 5.34 -0.74
N SER A 217 25.19 5.19 -1.53
CA SER A 217 26.05 6.32 -1.92
C SER A 217 25.27 7.38 -2.70
N HIS A 218 24.39 6.95 -3.62
CA HIS A 218 23.51 7.85 -4.34
C HIS A 218 22.54 8.57 -3.41
N GLY A 219 21.87 7.83 -2.51
CA GLY A 219 20.97 8.43 -1.54
C GLY A 219 21.65 9.43 -0.62
N GLN A 220 22.87 9.16 -0.16
CA GLN A 220 23.66 10.09 0.64
C GLN A 220 23.93 11.40 -0.10
N ALA A 221 24.21 11.34 -1.41
CA ALA A 221 24.46 12.51 -2.23
C ALA A 221 23.23 13.42 -2.40
N THR A 222 22.02 12.85 -2.37
CA THR A 222 20.76 13.61 -2.57
C THR A 222 20.08 14.07 -1.27
N LEU A 223 20.48 13.52 -0.12
CA LEU A 223 19.84 13.79 1.17
C LEU A 223 19.83 15.28 1.56
N LEU A 224 20.93 16.00 1.32
CA LEU A 224 21.03 17.42 1.70
C LEU A 224 20.02 18.29 0.94
N GLU A 225 19.90 18.10 -0.38
CA GLU A 225 18.96 18.86 -1.20
C GLU A 225 17.51 18.51 -0.85
N LYS A 226 17.21 17.23 -0.62
CA LYS A 226 15.88 16.80 -0.14
C LYS A 226 15.53 17.44 1.20
N GLN A 227 16.48 17.52 2.14
CA GLN A 227 16.24 18.17 3.42
C GLN A 227 15.97 19.67 3.23
N ARG A 228 16.71 20.35 2.35
CA ARG A 228 16.46 21.76 2.00
C ARG A 228 15.04 21.98 1.46
N LEU A 229 14.58 21.10 0.57
CA LEU A 229 13.21 21.14 0.05
C LEU A 229 12.15 20.91 1.13
N ILE A 230 12.42 19.99 2.06
CA ILE A 230 11.55 19.74 3.22
C ILE A 230 11.49 20.98 4.11
N ASP A 231 12.62 21.58 4.46
CA ASP A 231 12.70 22.77 5.31
C ASP A 231 11.92 23.94 4.67
N ASP A 232 12.13 24.22 3.39
CA ASP A 232 11.40 25.24 2.63
C ASP A 232 9.87 25.02 2.63
N CYS A 233 9.44 23.75 2.64
CA CYS A 233 8.03 23.37 2.68
C CYS A 233 7.47 23.50 4.10
N LEU A 234 8.19 23.05 5.12
CA LEU A 234 7.80 23.17 6.53
C LEU A 234 7.56 24.62 6.96
N GLU A 235 8.29 25.59 6.41
CA GLU A 235 8.07 27.01 6.70
C GLU A 235 6.72 27.54 6.20
N LYS A 236 6.08 26.85 5.26
CA LYS A 236 4.76 27.18 4.72
C LYS A 236 3.61 26.44 5.44
N SER A 237 3.91 25.69 6.50
CA SER A 237 2.92 24.94 7.25
C SER A 237 1.87 25.85 7.90
N TYR A 238 0.64 25.37 8.00
CA TYR A 238 -0.49 26.07 8.62
C TYR A 238 -1.29 25.13 9.53
N GLU A 239 -2.04 25.69 10.48
CA GLU A 239 -2.86 24.90 11.40
C GLU A 239 -4.18 24.47 10.75
N ILE A 240 -4.57 23.22 10.99
CA ILE A 240 -5.87 22.65 10.61
C ILE A 240 -6.58 22.04 11.83
N SER A 241 -7.92 22.10 11.83
CA SER A 241 -8.80 21.38 12.74
C SER A 241 -9.31 20.10 12.09
N LEU A 242 -8.63 18.98 12.36
CA LEU A 242 -8.92 17.68 11.75
C LEU A 242 -10.36 17.24 12.05
N GLY A 243 -11.10 16.90 11.00
CA GLY A 243 -12.51 16.51 11.09
C GLY A 243 -13.37 17.54 11.81
N TYR A 244 -13.23 18.82 11.44
CA TYR A 244 -13.94 19.93 12.09
C TYR A 244 -13.67 20.04 13.60
N GLY A 245 -12.45 19.63 14.01
CA GLY A 245 -12.01 19.63 15.41
C GLY A 245 -12.27 18.33 16.17
N GLN A 246 -12.99 17.36 15.59
CA GLN A 246 -13.25 16.06 16.20
C GLN A 246 -11.96 15.32 16.60
N PHE A 247 -10.90 15.48 15.80
CA PHE A 247 -9.62 14.79 16.00
C PHE A 247 -8.51 15.72 16.53
N GLY A 248 -8.88 16.93 16.96
CA GLY A 248 -7.96 17.97 17.43
C GLY A 248 -7.30 18.75 16.29
N ASN A 249 -6.34 19.60 16.68
CA ASN A 249 -5.63 20.46 15.74
C ASN A 249 -4.21 19.92 15.50
N CYS A 250 -3.71 20.11 14.28
CA CYS A 250 -2.36 19.77 13.89
C CYS A 250 -1.86 20.70 12.77
N LEU A 251 -0.58 20.59 12.41
CA LEU A 251 -0.08 21.26 11.22
C LEU A 251 -0.38 20.48 9.94
N ALA A 252 -0.65 21.23 8.88
CA ALA A 252 -0.73 20.78 7.50
C ALA A 252 0.22 21.56 6.60
N VAL A 253 0.56 21.00 5.45
CA VAL A 253 1.33 21.68 4.42
C VAL A 253 0.92 21.20 3.03
N ASP A 254 0.84 22.14 2.08
CA ASP A 254 0.62 21.85 0.67
C ASP A 254 1.97 21.46 0.03
N ALA A 255 2.05 20.27 -0.56
CA ALA A 255 3.29 19.62 -0.96
C ALA A 255 3.24 19.03 -2.38
N ASP A 256 2.44 19.61 -3.28
CA ASP A 256 2.32 19.16 -4.67
C ASP A 256 3.70 18.95 -5.35
N ALA A 257 4.63 19.88 -5.14
CA ALA A 257 5.96 19.86 -5.77
C ALA A 257 6.92 18.82 -5.19
N ILE A 258 6.67 18.29 -3.99
CA ILE A 258 7.57 17.36 -3.28
C ILE A 258 6.80 16.20 -2.64
N SER A 259 5.70 15.78 -3.25
CA SER A 259 4.83 14.70 -2.75
C SER A 259 5.56 13.35 -2.66
N ASN A 260 6.65 13.17 -3.40
CA ASN A 260 7.58 12.04 -3.27
C ASN A 260 8.28 12.00 -1.89
N LEU A 261 8.43 13.15 -1.21
CA LEU A 261 9.02 13.29 0.13
C LEU A 261 7.98 13.32 1.26
N ARG A 262 6.70 13.03 0.97
CA ARG A 262 5.59 13.12 1.93
C ARG A 262 5.81 12.39 3.27
N SER A 263 6.53 11.27 3.28
CA SER A 263 6.76 10.52 4.52
C SER A 263 7.73 11.25 5.44
N GLU A 264 8.86 11.70 4.91
CA GLU A 264 9.87 12.45 5.62
C GLU A 264 9.33 13.83 6.03
N LEU A 265 8.67 14.54 5.11
CA LEU A 265 8.02 15.82 5.36
C LEU A 265 6.95 15.69 6.45
N GLY A 266 6.06 14.71 6.34
CA GLY A 266 4.98 14.50 7.31
C GLY A 266 5.50 14.17 8.71
N ASN A 267 6.56 13.36 8.81
CA ASN A 267 7.17 13.05 10.10
C ASN A 267 7.79 14.29 10.76
N GLN A 268 8.50 15.13 9.98
CA GLN A 268 9.06 16.38 10.51
C GLN A 268 7.98 17.41 10.84
N LEU A 269 6.91 17.47 10.05
CA LEU A 269 5.73 18.30 10.29
C LEU A 269 5.01 17.89 11.59
N ALA A 270 4.92 16.58 11.86
CA ALA A 270 4.37 16.05 13.10
C ALA A 270 5.18 16.49 14.33
N SER A 271 6.51 16.49 14.24
CA SER A 271 7.39 17.07 15.28
C SER A 271 7.14 18.57 15.46
N LYS A 272 7.13 19.34 14.37
CA LYS A 272 6.85 20.79 14.41
C LYS A 272 5.48 21.09 15.04
N SER A 273 4.48 20.28 14.70
CA SER A 273 3.12 20.38 15.26
C SER A 273 3.10 20.16 16.77
N ARG A 274 3.75 19.08 17.25
CA ARG A 274 3.89 18.80 18.68
C ARG A 274 4.61 19.93 19.41
N ASP A 275 5.69 20.44 18.84
CA ASP A 275 6.52 21.48 19.46
C ASP A 275 5.76 22.84 19.57
N LEU A 276 4.70 23.02 18.77
CA LEU A 276 3.73 24.13 18.89
C LEU A 276 2.55 23.82 19.84
N ASN A 277 2.61 22.74 20.62
CA ASN A 277 1.53 22.26 21.50
C ASN A 277 0.24 21.85 20.78
N LEU A 278 0.33 21.52 19.49
CA LEU A 278 -0.73 20.83 18.77
C LEU A 278 -0.55 19.32 18.89
N ARG A 279 -1.44 18.53 18.27
CA ARG A 279 -1.24 17.08 18.19
C ARG A 279 0.06 16.76 17.46
N GLY A 280 0.69 15.65 17.83
CA GLY A 280 1.89 15.11 17.17
C GLY A 280 1.58 14.47 15.81
N ILE A 281 0.75 15.13 15.00
CA ILE A 281 0.31 14.73 13.68
C ILE A 281 0.78 15.79 12.67
N GLY A 282 1.25 15.35 11.51
CA GLY A 282 1.52 16.19 10.36
C GLY A 282 0.67 15.73 9.17
N ALA A 283 -0.06 16.65 8.56
CA ALA A 283 -0.86 16.39 7.36
C ALA A 283 -0.16 16.93 6.11
N VAL A 284 0.34 16.03 5.25
CA VAL A 284 0.90 16.41 3.94
C VAL A 284 -0.20 16.33 2.89
N VAL A 285 -0.44 17.44 2.21
CA VAL A 285 -1.59 17.65 1.32
C VAL A 285 -1.09 17.83 -0.10
N TYR A 286 -1.55 17.01 -1.03
CA TYR A 286 -1.11 17.08 -2.43
C TYR A 286 -2.15 16.50 -3.38
N LYS A 287 -2.10 16.92 -4.64
CA LYS A 287 -2.89 16.39 -5.75
C LYS A 287 -2.28 15.08 -6.25
N VAL A 288 -3.14 14.22 -6.77
CA VAL A 288 -2.76 12.94 -7.39
C VAL A 288 -3.05 13.04 -8.89
N PRO A 289 -2.04 13.30 -9.75
CA PRO A 289 -2.23 13.48 -11.18
C PRO A 289 -2.98 12.31 -11.85
N GLU A 290 -2.76 11.09 -11.38
CA GLU A 290 -3.35 9.85 -11.90
C GLU A 290 -4.88 9.83 -11.82
N LEU A 291 -5.47 10.60 -10.90
CA LEU A 291 -6.92 10.72 -10.76
C LEU A 291 -7.56 11.63 -11.81
N ASN A 292 -6.78 12.43 -12.54
CA ASN A 292 -7.26 13.46 -13.46
C ASN A 292 -8.37 14.35 -12.84
N ASN A 293 -8.26 14.63 -11.54
CA ASN A 293 -9.24 15.38 -10.79
C ASN A 293 -8.57 16.41 -9.88
N GLU A 294 -8.46 17.64 -10.37
CA GLU A 294 -7.82 18.75 -9.66
C GLU A 294 -8.57 19.20 -8.39
N GLN A 295 -9.81 18.73 -8.20
CA GLN A 295 -10.62 19.04 -7.03
C GLN A 295 -10.43 18.04 -5.88
N MET A 296 -9.61 17.00 -6.07
CA MET A 296 -9.34 15.98 -5.06
C MET A 296 -7.90 16.10 -4.54
N LEU A 297 -7.78 16.06 -3.22
CA LEU A 297 -6.52 16.09 -2.49
C LEU A 297 -6.30 14.75 -1.79
N LYS A 298 -5.07 14.27 -1.81
CA LYS A 298 -4.59 13.21 -0.92
C LYS A 298 -4.09 13.86 0.36
N ILE A 299 -4.66 13.43 1.48
CA ILE A 299 -4.23 13.85 2.82
C ILE A 299 -3.42 12.70 3.40
N SER A 300 -2.10 12.85 3.46
CA SER A 300 -1.17 11.86 4.01
C SER A 300 -0.80 12.24 5.44
N LEU A 301 -1.31 11.49 6.41
CA LEU A 301 -1.04 11.71 7.82
C LEU A 301 0.20 10.96 8.27
N ARG A 302 1.05 11.62 9.03
CA ARG A 302 2.13 11.01 9.83
C ARG A 302 1.94 11.43 11.27
N SER A 303 2.28 10.55 12.19
CA SER A 303 2.22 10.87 13.62
C SER A 303 3.41 10.35 14.40
N LEU A 304 3.65 10.98 15.54
CA LEU A 304 4.69 10.59 16.47
C LEU A 304 4.16 9.61 17.52
N GLU A 305 5.10 8.88 18.11
CA GLU A 305 4.86 8.07 19.32
C GLU A 305 3.68 7.09 19.16
N GLN A 306 2.70 7.19 20.05
CA GLN A 306 1.59 6.25 20.19
C GLN A 306 0.28 6.79 19.57
N GLU A 307 0.33 7.92 18.85
CA GLU A 307 -0.86 8.47 18.20
C GLU A 307 -1.28 7.58 17.02
N ASP A 308 -2.56 7.19 16.99
CA ASP A 308 -3.13 6.39 15.91
C ASP A 308 -3.83 7.32 14.91
N THR A 309 -3.41 7.25 13.65
CA THR A 309 -3.98 8.04 12.54
C THR A 309 -5.06 7.27 11.78
N THR A 310 -5.14 5.94 11.92
CA THR A 310 -6.09 5.14 11.12
C THR A 310 -7.53 5.46 11.48
N CYS A 311 -7.82 5.81 12.74
CA CYS A 311 -9.16 6.22 13.16
C CYS A 311 -9.64 7.48 12.42
N ILE A 312 -8.72 8.36 12.02
CA ILE A 312 -9.02 9.55 11.23
C ILE A 312 -9.23 9.13 9.77
N SER A 313 -8.28 8.40 9.19
CA SER A 313 -8.35 8.05 7.78
C SER A 313 -9.58 7.19 7.45
N GLN A 314 -9.94 6.25 8.34
CA GLN A 314 -11.10 5.36 8.17
C GLN A 314 -12.43 6.13 8.12
N GLU A 315 -12.58 7.22 8.87
CA GLU A 315 -13.77 8.09 8.82
C GLU A 315 -13.98 8.69 7.41
N TYR A 316 -12.89 8.91 6.68
CA TYR A 316 -12.89 9.44 5.31
C TYR A 316 -12.66 8.36 4.25
N GLY A 317 -12.92 7.09 4.58
CA GLY A 317 -12.81 5.96 3.66
C GLY A 317 -11.38 5.60 3.24
N GLY A 318 -10.39 6.06 4.01
CA GLY A 318 -8.97 5.75 3.85
C GLY A 318 -8.46 4.66 4.80
N GLY A 319 -7.13 4.50 4.87
CA GLY A 319 -6.49 3.45 5.64
C GLY A 319 -4.97 3.61 5.77
N GLY A 320 -4.32 2.59 6.36
CA GLY A 320 -2.87 2.48 6.44
C GLY A 320 -2.38 1.85 7.76
N HIS A 321 -1.17 2.24 8.16
CA HIS A 321 -0.60 1.89 9.46
C HIS A 321 -1.00 2.91 10.52
N ARG A 322 -0.86 2.49 11.77
CA ARG A 322 -1.11 3.32 12.94
C ARG A 322 -0.49 4.72 12.83
N ASN A 323 0.82 4.82 12.58
CA ASN A 323 1.52 6.10 12.52
C ASN A 323 1.58 6.72 11.10
N ALA A 324 1.03 6.05 10.09
CA ALA A 324 1.08 6.47 8.71
C ALA A 324 -0.16 5.99 7.96
N SER A 325 -1.12 6.88 7.75
CA SER A 325 -2.37 6.59 7.04
C SER A 325 -2.70 7.72 6.08
N SER A 326 -3.67 7.49 5.21
CA SER A 326 -4.10 8.51 4.26
C SER A 326 -5.53 8.33 3.79
N PHE A 327 -6.13 9.39 3.28
CA PHE A 327 -7.46 9.40 2.68
C PHE A 327 -7.52 10.48 1.58
N MET A 328 -8.61 10.47 0.83
CA MET A 328 -8.88 11.46 -0.22
C MET A 328 -10.02 12.36 0.22
N MET A 329 -9.93 13.65 -0.09
CA MET A 329 -10.96 14.64 0.24
C MET A 329 -11.00 15.75 -0.81
N SER A 330 -12.15 16.40 -1.01
CA SER A 330 -12.21 17.52 -1.94
C SER A 330 -11.47 18.75 -1.40
N VAL A 331 -10.97 19.61 -2.30
CA VAL A 331 -10.37 20.90 -1.94
C VAL A 331 -11.33 21.72 -1.07
N THR A 332 -12.61 21.75 -1.46
CA THR A 332 -13.65 22.52 -0.76
C THR A 332 -13.90 22.02 0.65
N GLU A 333 -13.81 20.71 0.89
CA GLU A 333 -13.98 20.15 2.22
C GLU A 333 -12.72 20.35 3.07
N PHE A 334 -11.54 20.16 2.49
CA PHE A 334 -10.27 20.40 3.16
C PHE A 334 -10.10 21.86 3.61
N ASP A 335 -10.49 22.83 2.78
CA ASP A 335 -10.39 24.25 3.13
C ASP A 335 -11.21 24.62 4.38
N ARG A 336 -12.24 23.85 4.71
CA ARG A 336 -13.04 24.05 5.94
C ARG A 336 -12.30 23.61 7.20
N TRP A 337 -11.20 22.86 7.06
CA TRP A 337 -10.34 22.49 8.19
C TRP A 337 -9.31 23.57 8.52
N LYS A 338 -8.99 24.49 7.60
CA LYS A 338 -7.96 25.52 7.83
C LYS A 338 -8.38 26.49 8.94
N VAL A 339 -7.55 26.60 9.97
CA VAL A 339 -7.77 27.55 11.06
C VAL A 339 -7.48 28.97 10.57
N GLY A 340 -8.35 29.92 10.88
CA GLY A 340 -8.18 31.32 10.44
C GLY A 340 -8.65 31.60 9.01
N ALA A 341 -9.17 30.60 8.28
CA ALA A 341 -10.01 30.84 7.13
C ALA A 341 -11.30 31.51 7.62
N GLY A 342 -11.35 32.85 7.61
CA GLY A 342 -12.59 33.60 7.80
C GLY A 342 -13.68 33.05 6.87
N PRO A 343 -14.97 33.18 7.21
CA PRO A 343 -16.04 32.49 6.50
C PRO A 343 -15.96 32.82 5.01
N SER A 344 -15.38 31.91 4.23
CA SER A 344 -15.44 31.98 2.78
C SER A 344 -16.93 31.90 2.42
N ARG A 345 -17.30 32.57 1.32
CA ARG A 345 -18.67 32.78 0.82
C ARG A 345 -19.42 31.46 0.51
N ALA A 346 -19.63 30.62 1.51
CA ALA A 346 -20.43 29.41 1.47
C ALA A 346 -21.82 29.63 2.08
N LYS A 347 -22.10 30.83 2.60
CA LYS A 347 -23.45 31.20 3.06
C LYS A 347 -24.43 31.47 1.92
N ASP A 348 -23.96 31.67 0.68
CA ASP A 348 -24.84 31.96 -0.47
C ASP A 348 -25.29 30.71 -1.25
N CYS A 349 -24.84 29.50 -0.90
CA CYS A 349 -25.34 28.25 -1.51
C CYS A 349 -26.28 27.44 -0.61
N ALA A 350 -26.30 27.69 0.71
CA ALA A 350 -27.22 27.01 1.62
C ALA A 350 -28.67 27.54 1.48
N ASP A 351 -28.84 28.83 1.14
CA ASP A 351 -30.16 29.44 0.99
C ASP A 351 -30.78 29.19 -0.40
N ALA A 352 -29.97 28.85 -1.42
CA ALA A 352 -30.46 28.45 -2.74
C ALA A 352 -30.99 27.00 -2.77
N ALA A 353 -30.47 26.11 -1.92
CA ALA A 353 -30.92 24.71 -1.85
C ALA A 353 -32.26 24.55 -1.09
N VAL A 354 -32.58 25.47 -0.17
CA VAL A 354 -33.85 25.44 0.59
C VAL A 354 -35.02 26.07 -0.20
N ALA A 355 -34.74 26.91 -1.21
CA ALA A 355 -35.77 27.52 -2.05
C ALA A 355 -36.27 26.62 -3.20
N VAL A 356 -35.49 25.63 -3.65
CA VAL A 356 -35.87 24.71 -4.74
C VAL A 356 -36.64 23.49 -4.23
N LEU A 357 -36.49 23.12 -2.95
CA LEU A 357 -37.16 21.95 -2.36
C LEU A 357 -38.58 22.22 -1.83
N LYS A 358 -39.12 23.44 -1.95
CA LYS A 358 -40.51 23.75 -1.57
C LYS A 358 -41.52 23.77 -2.72
N ASN A 359 -41.10 23.53 -3.97
CA ASN A 359 -42.01 23.60 -5.13
C ASN A 359 -42.12 22.34 -5.99
N VAL A 360 -41.62 21.18 -5.53
CA VAL A 360 -41.88 19.90 -6.22
C VAL A 360 -42.47 18.91 -5.22
N ASN A 361 -43.70 19.20 -4.80
CA ASN A 361 -44.55 18.24 -4.12
C ASN A 361 -45.79 17.99 -4.99
N ALA A 362 -45.60 17.18 -6.04
CA ALA A 362 -46.63 16.35 -6.68
C ALA A 362 -46.09 15.80 -8.01
N ARG A 363 -45.71 14.51 -8.03
CA ARG A 363 -46.08 13.49 -9.04
C ARG A 363 -45.04 12.37 -9.10
N ASN A 364 -45.52 11.17 -8.76
CA ASN A 364 -45.06 9.81 -9.07
C ASN A 364 -43.86 9.67 -10.02
N VAL A 365 -42.78 9.00 -9.60
CA VAL A 365 -42.10 7.88 -10.31
C VAL A 365 -41.32 7.01 -9.28
N SER A 366 -41.26 5.71 -9.55
CA SER A 366 -40.68 4.56 -8.81
C SER A 366 -39.22 4.64 -8.33
N PRO A 367 -38.79 3.81 -7.35
CA PRO A 367 -37.46 3.87 -6.75
C PRO A 367 -36.47 2.91 -7.43
N GLN A 368 -35.50 3.44 -8.18
CA GLN A 368 -34.21 2.80 -8.43
C GLN A 368 -33.13 3.88 -8.41
N PHE A 369 -31.91 3.50 -8.02
CA PHE A 369 -30.71 4.30 -7.70
C PHE A 369 -30.51 4.66 -6.22
N ARG A 370 -29.95 3.69 -5.47
CA ARG A 370 -28.97 4.00 -4.41
C ARG A 370 -27.58 3.90 -5.05
N LEU A 371 -26.89 5.03 -5.20
CA LEU A 371 -25.45 5.06 -5.41
C LEU A 371 -24.78 4.61 -4.10
N ARG A 372 -24.18 3.42 -4.10
CA ARG A 372 -23.26 2.96 -3.06
C ARG A 372 -21.86 3.44 -3.46
N ASN A 373 -21.45 4.60 -2.98
CA ASN A 373 -20.04 4.95 -2.90
C ASN A 373 -19.46 4.22 -1.68
N GLY A 374 -18.69 3.18 -1.94
CA GLY A 374 -18.07 2.34 -0.92
C GLY A 374 -16.92 1.58 -1.55
N ALA A 375 -15.88 2.30 -1.95
CA ALA A 375 -14.56 1.74 -2.18
C ALA A 375 -13.66 2.32 -1.08
N CYS A 376 -13.23 1.43 -0.18
CA CYS A 376 -12.27 1.73 0.88
C CYS A 376 -10.89 1.83 0.23
N TRP A 377 -10.25 2.99 0.33
CA TRP A 377 -8.94 3.28 -0.26
C TRP A 377 -7.87 2.91 0.78
N MET A 378 -7.18 1.78 0.59
CA MET A 378 -6.04 1.36 1.41
C MET A 378 -4.73 1.81 0.77
#